data_AF-A0A372IMP9-F1
#
_entry.id   AF-A0A372IMP9-F1
#
_cell.length_a   1.000
_cell.length_b   1.000
_cell.length_c   1.000
_cell.angle_alpha   90.00
_cell.angle_beta   90.00
_cell.angle_gamma   90.00
#
_symmetry.space_group_name_H-M   'P 1'
#
loop_
_entity.id
_entity.type
_entity.pdbx_description
1 polymer ?
#
loop_
_entity_poly.entity_id
_entity_poly.type
_entity_poly.pdbx_seq_one_letter_code
_entity_poly.pdbx_strand_id
1 'polypeptide(L)'
;MQPPHRLTSDQARRLALLVAGHDHIDTADTHIEFNSMDMNAAFIRGFSSFIVIRESASQEPDETLRRYAVSQRTGSVWEMTLCTRYRFPELVHLQHELLGKNADASDDEIAMEKRRLGCDVNNPRPAM
;
A
#
# COMPACT_ATOMS: atom_id res chain seq x y z
N MET A 1 21.09 -6.53 20.23
CA MET A 1 20.21 -6.89 19.11
C MET A 1 19.70 -5.61 18.49
N GLN A 2 20.04 -5.33 17.24
CA GLN A 2 19.51 -4.17 16.52
C GLN A 2 18.02 -4.45 16.25
N PRO A 3 17.10 -3.49 16.50
CA PRO A 3 15.70 -3.70 16.16
C PRO A 3 15.60 -4.00 14.66
N PRO A 4 14.70 -4.91 14.24
CA PRO A 4 14.53 -5.21 12.82
C PRO A 4 14.21 -3.91 12.09
N HIS A 5 15.00 -3.60 11.07
CA HIS A 5 14.87 -2.37 10.29
C HIS A 5 13.46 -2.33 9.68
N ARG A 6 12.64 -1.37 10.10
CA ARG A 6 11.30 -1.14 9.54
C ARG A 6 11.37 0.00 8.55
N LEU A 7 10.46 -0.02 7.57
CA LEU A 7 10.25 1.12 6.70
C LEU A 7 9.73 2.31 7.49
N THR A 8 10.30 3.48 7.20
CA THR A 8 9.69 4.77 7.52
C THR A 8 8.48 5.04 6.61
N SER A 9 7.63 5.99 6.99
CA SER A 9 6.48 6.39 6.16
C SER A 9 6.92 6.86 4.77
N ASP A 10 8.02 7.62 4.67
CA ASP A 10 8.54 8.09 3.38
C ASP A 10 9.03 6.95 2.50
N GLN A 11 9.71 5.97 3.08
CA GLN A 11 10.14 4.78 2.33
C GLN A 11 8.95 3.95 1.86
N ALA A 12 7.93 3.80 2.70
CA ALA A 12 6.68 3.14 2.32
C ALA A 12 5.95 3.92 1.22
N ARG A 13 5.95 5.26 1.28
CA ARG A 13 5.39 6.14 0.25
C ARG A 13 6.08 5.92 -1.10
N ARG A 14 7.41 5.81 -1.12
CA ARG A 14 8.18 5.52 -2.35
C ARG A 14 7.75 4.20 -2.99
N LEU A 15 7.55 3.14 -2.19
CA LEU A 15 7.05 1.85 -2.70
C LEU A 15 5.63 1.98 -3.27
N ALA A 16 4.73 2.68 -2.58
CA ALA A 16 3.35 2.84 -3.03
C ALA A 16 3.24 3.73 -4.28
N LEU A 17 4.06 4.79 -4.42
CA LEU A 17 4.14 5.59 -5.64
C LEU A 17 4.64 4.79 -6.84
N LEU A 18 5.62 3.90 -6.63
CA LEU A 18 6.10 3.01 -7.69
C LEU A 18 4.98 2.08 -8.17
N VAL A 19 4.17 1.55 -7.25
CA VAL A 19 3.00 0.74 -7.59
C VAL A 19 1.92 1.56 -8.31
N ALA A 20 1.65 2.79 -7.88
CA ALA A 20 0.72 3.68 -8.58
C ALA A 20 1.15 3.92 -10.04
N GLY A 21 2.44 4.16 -10.28
CA GLY A 21 2.98 4.28 -11.63
C GLY A 21 2.85 3.00 -12.45
N HIS A 22 3.03 1.82 -11.82
CA HIS A 22 2.78 0.52 -12.46
C HIS A 22 1.31 0.33 -12.85
N ASP A 23 0.38 0.86 -12.05
CA ASP A 23 -1.06 0.91 -12.34
C ASP A 23 -1.45 1.99 -13.37
N HIS A 24 -0.47 2.68 -13.98
CA HIS A 24 -0.68 3.80 -14.90
C HIS A 24 -1.41 5.01 -14.29
N ILE A 25 -1.24 5.23 -12.99
CA ILE A 25 -1.74 6.41 -12.30
C ILE A 25 -0.65 7.48 -12.32
N ASP A 26 -0.92 8.59 -13.01
CA ASP A 26 -0.04 9.74 -13.01
C ASP A 26 -0.22 10.57 -11.75
N THR A 27 0.63 10.34 -10.74
CA THR A 27 0.61 11.10 -9.49
C THR A 27 1.20 12.52 -9.61
N ALA A 28 1.67 12.93 -10.79
CA ALA A 28 2.05 14.31 -11.07
C ALA A 28 0.90 15.14 -11.67
N ASP A 29 -0.19 14.49 -12.09
CA ASP A 29 -1.43 15.16 -12.48
C ASP A 29 -2.00 15.93 -11.28
N THR A 30 -2.31 17.21 -11.48
CA THR A 30 -2.82 18.11 -10.45
C THR A 30 -4.21 17.72 -9.94
N HIS A 31 -4.91 16.84 -10.64
CA HIS A 31 -6.20 16.27 -10.21
C HIS A 31 -6.05 14.93 -9.50
N ILE A 32 -4.82 14.44 -9.30
CA ILE A 32 -4.55 13.19 -8.59
C ILE A 32 -3.92 13.49 -7.24
N GLU A 33 -4.67 13.18 -6.20
CA GLU A 33 -4.25 13.29 -4.82
C GLU A 33 -3.68 11.96 -4.33
N PHE A 34 -2.45 11.99 -3.82
CA PHE A 34 -1.79 10.84 -3.19
C PHE A 34 -1.53 11.13 -1.72
N ASN A 35 -2.42 10.64 -0.85
CA ASN A 35 -2.47 11.03 0.55
C ASN A 35 -2.25 9.85 1.50
N SER A 36 -1.62 10.14 2.64
CA SER A 36 -1.56 9.20 3.76
C SER A 36 -2.95 9.05 4.36
N MET A 37 -3.37 7.82 4.60
CA MET A 37 -4.55 7.50 5.42
C MET A 37 -4.18 7.43 6.91
N ASP A 38 -2.89 7.33 7.22
CA ASP A 38 -2.41 7.40 8.59
C ASP A 38 -2.53 8.85 9.08
N MET A 39 -3.28 9.06 10.16
CA MET A 39 -3.45 10.36 10.81
C MET A 39 -2.57 10.41 12.08
N ASN A 40 -3.17 10.65 13.26
CA ASN A 40 -2.47 10.57 14.55
C ASN A 40 -2.01 9.14 14.91
N ALA A 41 -2.48 8.13 14.15
CA ALA A 41 -2.11 6.74 14.29
C ALA A 41 -2.19 6.04 12.92
N ALA A 42 -1.53 4.88 12.81
CA ALA A 42 -1.61 4.03 11.63
C ALA A 42 -3.06 3.58 11.39
N PHE A 43 -3.53 3.72 10.15
CA PHE A 43 -4.86 3.27 9.71
C PHE A 43 -4.99 1.75 9.89
N ILE A 44 -3.94 1.00 9.50
CA ILE A 44 -3.78 -0.42 9.82
C ILE A 44 -2.44 -0.61 10.52
N ARG A 45 -2.48 -1.12 11.75
CA ARG A 45 -1.27 -1.33 12.56
C ARG A 45 -0.26 -2.24 11.83
N GLY A 46 0.97 -1.75 11.70
CA GLY A 46 2.07 -2.46 11.03
C GLY A 46 2.16 -2.20 9.53
N PHE A 47 1.29 -1.34 9.01
CA PHE A 47 1.31 -0.86 7.64
C PHE A 47 1.39 0.66 7.62
N SER A 48 1.93 1.20 6.53
CA SER A 48 1.64 2.58 6.12
C SER A 48 0.59 2.54 5.02
N SER A 49 -0.50 3.28 5.21
CA SER A 49 -1.67 3.24 4.34
C SER A 49 -1.79 4.52 3.52
N PHE A 50 -2.07 4.38 2.23
CA PHE A 50 -2.19 5.47 1.27
C PHE A 50 -3.46 5.35 0.46
N ILE A 51 -4.05 6.49 0.11
CA ILE A 51 -5.20 6.57 -0.80
C ILE A 51 -4.82 7.42 -2.01
N VAL A 52 -5.30 6.98 -3.17
CA VAL A 52 -5.20 7.71 -4.43
C VAL A 52 -6.60 8.13 -4.83
N ILE A 53 -6.80 9.43 -4.99
CA ILE A 53 -8.09 10.03 -5.32
C ILE A 53 -7.92 10.85 -6.60
N ARG A 54 -8.88 10.75 -7.52
CA ARG A 54 -9.05 11.70 -8.60
C ARG A 54 -10.08 12.73 -8.18
N GLU A 55 -9.65 13.98 -8.06
CA GLU A 55 -10.54 15.10 -7.77
C GLU A 55 -11.46 15.36 -8.96
N SER A 56 -12.74 15.59 -8.66
CA SER A 56 -13.71 15.98 -9.68
C SER A 56 -13.52 17.44 -10.09
N ALA A 57 -13.51 17.70 -11.40
CA ALA A 57 -13.53 19.07 -11.94
C ALA A 57 -14.93 19.72 -11.90
N SER A 58 -15.94 19.04 -11.36
CA SER A 58 -17.34 19.48 -11.33
C SER A 58 -18.01 19.20 -9.98
N GLN A 59 -19.35 19.23 -9.90
CA GLN A 59 -20.08 18.90 -8.66
C GLN A 59 -20.17 17.40 -8.37
N GLU A 60 -19.62 16.55 -9.24
CA GLU A 60 -19.55 15.10 -8.99
C GLU A 60 -18.62 14.78 -7.82
N PRO A 61 -18.85 13.67 -7.09
CA PRO A 61 -17.95 13.20 -6.05
C PRO A 61 -16.57 12.83 -6.61
N ASP A 62 -15.54 12.99 -5.78
CA ASP A 62 -14.21 12.49 -6.10
C ASP A 62 -14.19 10.97 -6.26
N GLU A 63 -13.32 10.49 -7.15
CA GLU A 63 -13.18 9.06 -7.42
C GLU A 63 -11.99 8.49 -6.64
N THR A 64 -12.23 7.49 -5.78
CA THR A 64 -11.12 6.72 -5.21
C THR A 64 -10.59 5.74 -6.24
N LEU A 65 -9.38 5.98 -6.74
CA LEU A 65 -8.73 5.09 -7.70
C LEU A 65 -8.19 3.84 -7.02
N ARG A 66 -7.44 4.01 -5.92
CA ARG A 66 -6.73 2.91 -5.23
C ARG A 66 -6.56 3.20 -3.74
N ARG A 67 -6.44 2.13 -2.94
CA ARG A 67 -6.03 2.17 -1.54
C ARG A 67 -4.88 1.19 -1.34
N TYR A 68 -3.71 1.69 -1.02
CA TYR A 68 -2.52 0.89 -0.82
C TYR A 68 -2.21 0.70 0.67
N ALA A 69 -1.79 -0.51 1.04
CA ALA A 69 -1.18 -0.79 2.32
C ALA A 69 0.22 -1.35 2.10
N VAL A 70 1.22 -0.72 2.72
CA VAL A 70 2.62 -1.13 2.65
C VAL A 70 3.06 -1.68 3.99
N SER A 71 3.46 -2.95 4.02
CA SER A 71 3.95 -3.59 5.24
C SER A 71 5.25 -2.93 5.69
N GLN A 72 5.27 -2.38 6.90
CA GLN A 72 6.46 -1.72 7.44
C GLN A 72 7.63 -2.68 7.66
N ARG A 73 7.36 -3.98 7.68
CA ARG A 73 8.36 -5.01 7.99
C ARG A 73 8.94 -5.66 6.74
N THR A 74 8.12 -5.93 5.74
CA THR A 74 8.52 -6.66 4.51
C THR A 74 8.55 -5.78 3.27
N GLY A 75 7.92 -4.60 3.33
CA GLY A 75 7.74 -3.75 2.16
C GLY A 75 6.72 -4.29 1.15
N SER A 76 6.02 -5.41 1.45
CA SER A 76 4.89 -5.88 0.64
C SER A 76 3.87 -4.77 0.43
N VAL A 77 3.50 -4.53 -0.83
CA VAL A 77 2.47 -3.56 -1.19
C VAL A 77 1.20 -4.31 -1.60
N TRP A 78 0.08 -3.91 -1.00
CA TRP A 78 -1.23 -4.49 -1.23
C TRP A 78 -2.22 -3.42 -1.68
N GLU A 79 -3.07 -3.71 -2.66
CA GLU A 79 -4.31 -2.97 -2.88
C GLU A 79 -5.39 -3.54 -1.95
N MET A 80 -5.97 -2.67 -1.12
CA MET A 80 -6.84 -3.06 -0.01
C MET A 80 -8.28 -3.39 -0.43
N THR A 81 -8.75 -2.90 -1.57
CA THR A 81 -10.11 -3.12 -2.07
C THR A 81 -10.21 -4.39 -2.92
N LEU A 82 -9.24 -4.58 -3.80
CA LEU A 82 -9.04 -5.71 -4.70
C LEU A 82 -8.31 -6.85 -4.00
N CYS A 83 -7.78 -6.63 -2.79
CA CYS A 83 -7.05 -7.61 -2.01
C CYS A 83 -5.91 -8.28 -2.78
N THR A 84 -5.23 -7.47 -3.61
CA THR A 84 -4.20 -7.93 -4.52
C THR A 84 -2.84 -7.46 -4.03
N ARG A 85 -1.87 -8.39 -3.95
CA ARG A 85 -0.48 -8.06 -3.62
C ARG A 85 0.29 -7.78 -4.91
N TYR A 86 1.02 -6.68 -4.94
CA TYR A 86 1.87 -6.35 -6.07
C TYR A 86 3.22 -7.07 -5.98
N ARG A 87 3.67 -7.58 -7.12
CA ARG A 87 5.01 -8.14 -7.29
C ARG A 87 5.44 -7.97 -8.75
N PHE A 88 6.39 -7.08 -8.99
CA PHE A 88 7.05 -6.88 -10.28
C PHE A 88 8.54 -6.54 -10.05
N PRO A 89 9.42 -6.73 -11.04
CA PRO A 89 10.88 -6.68 -10.85
C PRO A 89 11.39 -5.38 -10.19
N GLU A 90 10.86 -4.23 -10.60
CA GLU A 90 11.25 -2.91 -10.10
C GLU A 90 10.83 -2.72 -8.64
N LEU A 91 9.64 -3.21 -8.27
CA LEU A 91 9.17 -3.19 -6.89
C LEU A 91 10.05 -4.08 -6.00
N VAL A 92 10.36 -5.28 -6.47
CA VAL A 92 11.25 -6.21 -5.74
C VAL A 92 12.61 -5.57 -5.53
N HIS A 93 13.17 -4.95 -6.57
CA HIS A 93 14.46 -4.25 -6.46
C HIS A 93 14.42 -3.15 -5.40
N LEU A 94 13.40 -2.28 -5.42
CA LEU A 94 13.27 -1.20 -4.44
C LEU A 94 13.03 -1.72 -3.01
N GLN A 95 12.27 -2.81 -2.85
CA GLN A 95 12.10 -3.46 -1.54
C GLN A 95 13.43 -3.94 -0.98
N HIS A 96 14.27 -4.60 -1.79
CA HIS A 96 15.60 -5.03 -1.37
C HIS A 96 16.55 -3.87 -1.10
N GLU A 97 16.48 -2.76 -1.85
CA GLU A 97 17.27 -1.56 -1.56
C GLU A 97 16.96 -1.00 -0.16
N LEU A 98 15.67 -0.95 0.20
CA LEU A 98 15.19 -0.33 1.43
C LEU A 98 15.29 -1.24 2.67
N LEU A 99 15.09 -2.55 2.50
CA LEU A 99 15.00 -3.52 3.60
C LEU A 99 16.11 -4.58 3.59
N GLY A 100 16.94 -4.64 2.54
CA GLY A 100 17.96 -5.66 2.37
C GLY A 100 17.36 -7.07 2.38
N LYS A 101 17.88 -7.91 3.28
CA LYS A 101 17.39 -9.30 3.46
C LYS A 101 16.00 -9.40 4.07
N ASN A 102 15.46 -8.31 4.63
CA ASN A 102 14.13 -8.30 5.24
C ASN A 102 13.00 -8.08 4.21
N ALA A 103 13.34 -7.83 2.94
CA ALA A 103 12.39 -7.67 1.85
C ALA A 103 11.67 -8.98 1.46
N ASP A 104 12.32 -10.12 1.73
CA ASP A 104 11.80 -11.44 1.40
C ASP A 104 10.74 -11.88 2.42
N ALA A 105 9.49 -11.46 2.21
CA ALA A 105 8.36 -11.93 3.00
C ALA A 105 8.18 -13.45 2.83
N SER A 106 8.14 -14.20 3.93
CA SER A 106 7.77 -15.62 3.88
C SER A 106 6.27 -15.79 3.58
N ASP A 107 5.87 -17.00 3.17
CA ASP A 107 4.46 -17.29 2.90
C ASP A 107 3.57 -17.10 4.14
N ASP A 108 4.08 -17.44 5.34
CA ASP A 108 3.38 -17.22 6.60
C ASP A 108 3.18 -15.72 6.89
N GLU A 109 4.16 -14.91 6.53
CA GLU A 109 4.11 -13.47 6.69
C GLU A 109 3.12 -12.83 5.73
N ILE A 110 3.12 -13.25 4.46
CA ILE A 110 2.13 -12.84 3.46
C ILE A 110 0.72 -13.24 3.91
N ALA A 111 0.55 -14.44 4.47
CA ALA A 111 -0.74 -14.90 5.00
C ALA A 111 -1.19 -14.05 6.20
N MET A 112 -0.29 -13.71 7.12
CA MET A 112 -0.59 -12.80 8.22
C MET A 112 -0.96 -11.40 7.75
N GLU A 113 -0.24 -10.86 6.77
CA GLU A 113 -0.54 -9.55 6.18
C GLU A 113 -1.93 -9.56 5.54
N LYS A 114 -2.22 -10.57 4.72
CA LYS A 114 -3.53 -10.77 4.09
C LYS A 114 -4.68 -10.77 5.12
N ARG A 115 -4.52 -11.51 6.23
CA ARG A 115 -5.51 -11.54 7.32
C ARG A 115 -5.69 -10.19 8.01
N ARG A 116 -4.59 -9.48 8.28
CA ARG A 116 -4.65 -8.15 8.93
C ARG A 116 -5.31 -7.09 8.07
N LEU A 117 -5.19 -7.23 6.74
CA LEU A 117 -5.86 -6.38 5.77
C LEU A 117 -7.33 -6.79 5.53
N GLY A 118 -7.82 -7.87 6.16
CA GLY A 118 -9.17 -8.40 5.94
C GLY A 118 -9.36 -9.02 4.56
N CYS A 119 -8.28 -9.47 3.93
CA CYS A 119 -8.25 -10.00 2.57
C CYS A 119 -8.27 -11.54 2.51
N ASP A 120 -8.40 -12.22 3.65
CA ASP A 120 -8.72 -13.65 3.71
C ASP A 120 -10.23 -13.85 3.58
N VAL A 121 -10.62 -14.63 2.57
CA VAL A 121 -12.01 -14.84 2.15
C VAL A 121 -12.90 -15.40 3.28
N ASN A 122 -13.74 -14.55 3.86
CA ASN A 122 -15.11 -14.83 4.33
C ASN A 122 -15.82 -13.56 4.83
N ASN A 123 -15.77 -12.46 4.07
CA ASN A 123 -16.71 -11.37 4.30
C ASN A 123 -17.14 -10.76 2.97
N PRO A 124 -18.27 -11.18 2.37
CA PRO A 124 -18.89 -10.37 1.33
C PRO A 124 -19.18 -9.00 1.96
N ARG A 125 -18.65 -7.93 1.37
CA ARG A 125 -19.15 -6.58 1.70
C ARG A 125 -20.67 -6.65 1.57
N PRO A 126 -21.45 -6.21 2.58
CA PRO A 126 -22.86 -5.94 2.31
C PRO A 126 -22.88 -4.92 1.18
N ALA A 127 -23.55 -5.30 0.09
CA ALA A 127 -23.95 -4.33 -0.92
C ALA A 127 -24.72 -3.23 -0.19
N MET A 128 -24.30 -1.98 -0.37
CA MET A 128 -25.13 -0.82 -0.01
C MET A 128 -26.41 -0.85 -0.83
#